data_AF-A0A351JZ67-F1
#
_entry.id   AF-A0A351JZ67-F1
#
_cell.length_a   1.000
_cell.length_b   1.000
_cell.length_c   1.000
_cell.angle_alpha   90.00
_cell.angle_beta   90.00
_cell.angle_gamma   90.00
#
_symmetry.space_group_name_H-M   'P 1'
#
loop_
_entity.id
_entity.type
_entity.pdbx_description
1 polymer ?
#
loop_
_entity_poly.entity_id
_entity_poly.type
_entity_poly.pdbx_seq_one_letter_code
_entity_poly.pdbx_strand_id
1 'polypeptide(L)'
;AKAGVPQEVVFQTKPQIALALLDEARDSQIPHRAVVADCGYGGDDTFLSGLEERGEPYVVAVPCDFRVLVCENECPKAQREVIRGLPKGKWKTIRWREGHKGWLRKKFVAVRAYRTLGGRRLTLGWLIGERPSRSQEGDWKFYFSNFPEDAALQDLVEIAHRRWLIERFHQDSKNLLGWDDYQGRLWKGFHRHAILVMLSYSFLVWQEWHHWHCTPRGRGRPRSTFSPSAGQEASVIGFCSSPSRRRSMGNGYSRANSQEGEAISAPLAEVTK
;
A
#
# COMPACT_ATOMS: atom_id res chain seq x y z
N ALA A 1 25.90 -14.47 -23.86
CA ALA A 1 26.76 -15.28 -22.97
C ALA A 1 27.67 -14.50 -22.00
N LYS A 2 28.04 -13.21 -22.24
CA LYS A 2 29.06 -12.52 -21.40
C LYS A 2 28.67 -12.20 -19.94
N ALA A 3 27.37 -12.10 -19.61
CA ALA A 3 26.92 -11.76 -18.26
C ALA A 3 26.85 -12.95 -17.29
N GLY A 4 26.97 -14.20 -17.76
CA GLY A 4 26.91 -15.39 -16.91
C GLY A 4 25.54 -15.68 -16.28
N VAL A 5 24.45 -15.27 -16.93
CA VAL A 5 23.08 -15.63 -16.54
C VAL A 5 22.92 -17.16 -16.70
N PRO A 6 22.39 -17.87 -15.69
CA PRO A 6 22.15 -19.30 -15.78
C PRO A 6 21.15 -19.66 -16.91
N GLN A 7 21.30 -20.83 -17.52
CA GLN A 7 20.49 -21.23 -18.69
C GLN A 7 19.04 -21.55 -18.32
N GLU A 8 18.81 -21.95 -17.08
CA GLU A 8 17.52 -22.23 -16.48
C GLU A 8 16.67 -20.96 -16.25
N VAL A 9 17.28 -19.77 -16.28
CA VAL A 9 16.54 -18.50 -16.14
C VAL A 9 15.83 -18.19 -17.45
N VAL A 10 14.53 -18.44 -17.47
CA VAL A 10 13.64 -18.11 -18.59
C VAL A 10 12.92 -16.80 -18.36
N PHE A 11 12.41 -16.20 -19.44
CA PHE A 11 11.60 -14.99 -19.34
C PHE A 11 10.33 -15.24 -18.53
N GLN A 12 10.05 -14.35 -17.59
CA GLN A 12 8.83 -14.32 -16.80
C GLN A 12 8.25 -12.91 -16.79
N THR A 13 6.93 -12.80 -16.80
CA THR A 13 6.24 -11.51 -16.62
C THR A 13 6.33 -11.06 -15.16
N LYS A 14 6.12 -9.77 -14.91
CA LYS A 14 6.08 -9.20 -13.56
C LYS A 14 5.09 -9.94 -12.63
N PRO A 15 3.83 -10.22 -13.04
CA PRO A 15 2.92 -11.08 -12.27
C PRO A 15 3.47 -12.47 -11.95
N GLN A 16 4.09 -13.14 -12.92
CA GLN A 16 4.65 -14.47 -12.73
C GLN A 16 5.78 -14.46 -11.69
N ILE A 17 6.68 -13.47 -11.77
CA ILE A 17 7.76 -13.28 -10.79
C ILE A 17 7.16 -13.01 -9.40
N ALA A 18 6.15 -12.14 -9.30
CA ALA A 18 5.53 -11.80 -8.02
C ALA A 18 4.84 -13.00 -7.36
N LEU A 19 4.12 -13.82 -8.13
CA LEU A 19 3.49 -15.04 -7.60
C LEU A 19 4.53 -16.09 -7.20
N ALA A 20 5.62 -16.24 -7.96
CA ALA A 20 6.71 -17.14 -7.59
C ALA A 20 7.41 -16.71 -6.29
N LEU A 21 7.65 -15.40 -6.11
CA LEU A 21 8.20 -14.86 -4.87
C LEU A 21 7.25 -15.05 -3.68
N LEU A 22 5.94 -14.94 -3.91
CA LEU A 22 4.94 -15.23 -2.87
C LEU A 22 4.99 -16.71 -2.48
N ASP A 23 5.08 -17.62 -3.45
CA ASP A 23 5.19 -19.06 -3.17
C ASP A 23 6.47 -19.38 -2.38
N GLU A 24 7.61 -18.80 -2.77
CA GLU A 24 8.88 -18.95 -2.04
C GLU A 24 8.78 -18.42 -0.59
N ALA A 25 8.10 -17.29 -0.39
CA ALA A 25 7.87 -16.72 0.94
C ALA A 25 6.97 -17.64 1.80
N ARG A 26 5.97 -18.29 1.20
CA ARG A 26 5.10 -19.26 1.89
C ARG A 26 5.84 -20.54 2.24
N ASP A 27 6.63 -21.08 1.32
CA ASP A 27 7.48 -22.26 1.56
C ASP A 27 8.51 -21.98 2.65
N SER A 28 9.00 -20.75 2.71
CA SER A 28 9.89 -20.25 3.77
C SER A 28 9.16 -19.82 5.05
N GLN A 29 7.83 -20.00 5.11
CA GLN A 29 6.98 -19.68 6.27
C GLN A 29 7.10 -18.23 6.75
N ILE A 30 7.33 -17.28 5.84
CA ILE A 30 7.43 -15.86 6.18
C ILE A 30 6.02 -15.36 6.56
N PRO A 31 5.80 -14.95 7.82
CA PRO A 31 4.48 -14.52 8.25
C PRO A 31 4.12 -13.19 7.59
N HIS A 32 2.86 -13.06 7.21
CA HIS A 32 2.31 -11.84 6.63
C HIS A 32 0.81 -11.78 6.79
N ARG A 33 0.28 -10.56 6.69
CA ARG A 33 -1.15 -10.29 6.83
C ARG A 33 -1.86 -10.19 5.49
N ALA A 34 -1.20 -9.63 4.48
CA ALA A 34 -1.77 -9.44 3.15
C ALA A 34 -0.69 -9.08 2.13
N VAL A 35 -1.02 -9.31 0.85
CA VAL A 35 -0.32 -8.77 -0.31
C VAL A 35 -0.84 -7.38 -0.65
N VAL A 36 0.07 -6.43 -0.88
CA VAL A 36 -0.23 -5.08 -1.37
C VAL A 36 0.50 -4.82 -2.67
N ALA A 37 -0.20 -4.23 -3.64
CA ALA A 37 0.38 -3.97 -4.95
C ALA A 37 -0.20 -2.70 -5.60
N ASP A 38 0.51 -2.18 -6.60
CA ASP A 38 0.07 -1.04 -7.40
C ASP A 38 -0.96 -1.44 -8.47
N CYS A 39 -1.42 -0.45 -9.24
CA CYS A 39 -2.43 -0.65 -10.28
C CYS A 39 -1.96 -1.46 -11.48
N GLY A 40 -0.65 -1.61 -11.70
CA GLY A 40 -0.11 -2.49 -12.74
C GLY A 40 -0.41 -3.95 -12.42
N TYR A 41 -0.32 -4.33 -11.14
CA TYR A 41 -0.70 -5.65 -10.66
C TYR A 41 -2.21 -5.80 -10.47
N GLY A 42 -2.88 -4.80 -9.90
CA GLY A 42 -4.33 -4.87 -9.68
C GLY A 42 -5.18 -4.82 -10.96
N GLY A 43 -4.57 -4.50 -12.10
CA GLY A 43 -5.19 -4.61 -13.43
C GLY A 43 -4.95 -5.96 -14.10
N ASP A 44 -4.08 -6.81 -13.56
CA ASP A 44 -3.72 -8.10 -14.14
C ASP A 44 -4.58 -9.22 -13.54
N ASP A 45 -5.45 -9.81 -14.35
CA ASP A 45 -6.34 -10.88 -13.89
C ASP A 45 -5.59 -12.16 -13.49
N THR A 46 -4.46 -12.46 -14.16
CA THR A 46 -3.64 -13.64 -13.81
C THR A 46 -3.05 -13.48 -12.42
N PHE A 47 -2.62 -12.26 -12.07
CA PHE A 47 -2.12 -11.95 -10.74
C PHE A 47 -3.22 -12.10 -9.68
N LEU A 48 -4.38 -11.45 -9.88
CA LEU A 48 -5.48 -11.52 -8.90
C LEU A 48 -6.05 -12.92 -8.74
N SER A 49 -6.30 -13.62 -9.84
CA SER A 49 -6.74 -15.02 -9.81
C SER A 49 -5.70 -15.91 -9.13
N GLY A 50 -4.41 -15.66 -9.38
CA GLY A 50 -3.32 -16.38 -8.70
C GLY A 50 -3.27 -16.16 -7.18
N LEU A 51 -3.56 -14.94 -6.69
CA LEU A 51 -3.69 -14.68 -5.25
C LEU A 51 -4.91 -15.40 -4.67
N GLU A 52 -6.04 -15.37 -5.37
CA GLU A 52 -7.30 -15.97 -4.92
C GLU A 52 -7.25 -17.50 -4.87
N GLU A 53 -6.64 -18.15 -5.86
CA GLU A 53 -6.39 -19.59 -5.87
C GLU A 53 -5.51 -20.03 -4.68
N ARG A 54 -4.60 -19.16 -4.24
CA ARG A 54 -3.75 -19.39 -3.07
C ARG A 54 -4.45 -19.10 -1.74
N GLY A 55 -5.65 -18.50 -1.78
CA GLY A 55 -6.35 -18.02 -0.59
C GLY A 55 -5.66 -16.81 0.05
N GLU A 56 -4.86 -16.06 -0.70
CA GLU A 56 -4.01 -14.99 -0.17
C GLU A 56 -4.83 -13.70 0.05
N PRO A 57 -4.86 -13.13 1.27
CA PRO A 57 -5.51 -11.84 1.50
C PRO A 57 -4.76 -10.72 0.78
N TYR A 58 -5.49 -9.80 0.13
CA TYR A 58 -4.84 -8.68 -0.55
C TYR A 58 -5.61 -7.37 -0.46
N VAL A 59 -4.88 -6.27 -0.62
CA VAL A 59 -5.42 -4.95 -0.92
C VAL A 59 -4.55 -4.30 -2.00
N VAL A 60 -5.07 -4.22 -3.22
CA VAL A 60 -4.30 -3.73 -4.38
C VAL A 60 -4.94 -2.47 -4.95
N ALA A 61 -4.13 -1.53 -5.44
CA ALA A 61 -4.65 -0.45 -6.26
C ALA A 61 -5.17 -1.01 -7.58
N VAL A 62 -6.25 -0.45 -8.13
CA VAL A 62 -6.86 -0.93 -9.38
C VAL A 62 -6.94 0.18 -10.44
N PRO A 63 -6.83 -0.17 -11.74
CA PRO A 63 -6.88 0.81 -12.82
C PRO A 63 -8.29 1.41 -13.01
N CYS A 64 -8.40 2.40 -13.89
CA CYS A 64 -9.63 3.18 -14.09
C CYS A 64 -10.72 2.42 -14.86
N ASP A 65 -10.33 1.36 -15.57
CA ASP A 65 -11.16 0.43 -16.35
C ASP A 65 -11.52 -0.84 -15.57
N PHE A 66 -11.03 -1.01 -14.34
CA PHE A 66 -11.42 -2.12 -13.46
C PHE A 66 -12.93 -2.14 -13.26
N ARG A 67 -13.58 -3.25 -13.62
CA ARG A 67 -15.03 -3.40 -13.61
C ARG A 67 -15.50 -4.27 -12.45
N VAL A 68 -16.56 -3.79 -11.82
CA VAL A 68 -17.19 -4.46 -10.69
C VAL A 68 -18.70 -4.58 -10.88
N LEU A 69 -19.29 -5.54 -10.19
CA LEU A 69 -20.72 -5.75 -10.10
C LEU A 69 -21.16 -5.69 -8.62
N VAL A 70 -21.99 -4.71 -8.28
CA VAL A 70 -22.48 -4.49 -6.90
C VAL A 70 -23.79 -5.25 -6.65
N CYS A 71 -24.68 -5.26 -7.64
CA CYS A 71 -25.99 -5.90 -7.59
C CYS A 71 -26.10 -6.95 -8.69
N GLU A 72 -26.74 -8.08 -8.42
CA GLU A 72 -26.74 -9.24 -9.35
C GLU A 72 -27.40 -8.97 -10.70
N ASN A 73 -28.37 -8.05 -10.72
CA ASN A 73 -29.18 -7.73 -11.91
C ASN A 73 -28.67 -6.52 -12.69
N GLU A 74 -27.48 -6.00 -12.38
CA GLU A 74 -26.90 -4.85 -13.07
C GLU A 74 -25.81 -5.25 -14.07
N CYS A 75 -25.47 -4.35 -14.99
CA CYS A 75 -24.28 -4.52 -15.82
C CYS A 75 -23.02 -4.16 -15.01
N PRO A 76 -21.86 -4.81 -15.26
CA PRO A 76 -20.60 -4.44 -14.63
C PRO A 76 -20.21 -2.99 -14.95
N LYS A 77 -20.03 -2.19 -13.90
CA LYS A 77 -19.68 -0.77 -13.98
C LYS A 77 -18.21 -0.57 -13.71
N ALA A 78 -17.63 0.48 -14.28
CA ALA A 78 -16.29 0.89 -13.90
C ALA A 78 -16.27 1.26 -12.41
N GLN A 79 -15.19 0.92 -11.71
CA GLN A 79 -15.04 1.19 -10.28
C GLN A 79 -15.37 2.66 -9.91
N ARG A 80 -15.03 3.60 -10.81
CA ARG A 80 -15.17 5.03 -10.54
C ARG A 80 -16.63 5.46 -10.53
N GLU A 81 -17.44 4.83 -11.37
CA GLU A 81 -18.87 5.11 -11.48
C GLU A 81 -19.58 4.65 -10.20
N VAL A 82 -19.27 3.45 -9.75
CA VAL A 82 -19.78 2.90 -8.49
C VAL A 82 -19.42 3.81 -7.32
N ILE A 83 -18.12 4.09 -7.13
CA ILE A 83 -17.64 4.83 -5.96
C ILE A 83 -18.10 6.30 -5.97
N ARG A 84 -18.17 6.95 -7.14
CA ARG A 84 -18.69 8.33 -7.26
C ARG A 84 -20.20 8.42 -7.08
N GLY A 85 -20.94 7.36 -7.41
CA GLY A 85 -22.38 7.28 -7.19
C GLY A 85 -22.79 7.12 -5.73
N LEU A 86 -21.86 6.76 -4.83
CA LEU A 86 -22.17 6.55 -3.42
C LEU A 86 -22.53 7.86 -2.69
N PRO A 87 -23.57 7.86 -1.84
CA PRO A 87 -23.96 9.04 -1.07
C PRO A 87 -22.82 9.60 -0.22
N LYS A 88 -22.72 10.93 -0.15
CA LYS A 88 -21.67 11.62 0.62
C LYS A 88 -21.62 11.18 2.10
N GLY A 89 -22.75 10.79 2.69
CA GLY A 89 -22.84 10.31 4.07
C GLY A 89 -22.14 8.97 4.34
N LYS A 90 -21.87 8.15 3.31
CA LYS A 90 -21.12 6.89 3.44
C LYS A 90 -19.61 7.11 3.57
N TRP A 91 -19.11 8.29 3.21
CA TRP A 91 -17.67 8.59 3.21
C TRP A 91 -17.16 8.97 4.61
N LYS A 92 -16.23 8.17 5.13
CA LYS A 92 -15.62 8.38 6.45
C LYS A 92 -14.28 9.09 6.31
N THR A 93 -13.95 9.98 7.25
CA THR A 93 -12.58 10.50 7.36
C THR A 93 -11.76 9.48 8.13
N ILE A 94 -10.68 8.99 7.54
CA ILE A 94 -9.75 8.07 8.23
C ILE A 94 -8.39 8.74 8.33
N ARG A 95 -7.75 8.53 9.47
CA ARG A 95 -6.35 8.85 9.73
C ARG A 95 -5.60 7.54 9.85
N TRP A 96 -4.48 7.38 9.17
CA TRP A 96 -3.76 6.09 9.13
C TRP A 96 -2.27 6.21 9.44
N ARG A 97 -1.66 7.40 9.34
CA ARG A 97 -0.26 7.62 9.71
C ARG A 97 -0.02 9.05 10.13
N GLU A 98 0.89 9.27 11.06
CA GLU A 98 1.39 10.60 11.38
C GLU A 98 2.62 10.92 10.52
N GLY A 99 2.50 11.93 9.66
CA GLY A 99 3.63 12.47 8.90
C GLY A 99 4.27 13.66 9.62
N HIS A 100 5.29 14.25 9.00
CA HIS A 100 5.99 15.42 9.54
C HIS A 100 5.09 16.65 9.76
N LYS A 101 3.98 16.75 9.01
CA LYS A 101 2.96 17.81 9.13
C LYS A 101 1.73 17.37 9.95
N GLY A 102 1.86 16.31 10.74
CA GLY A 102 0.78 15.70 11.53
C GLY A 102 0.07 14.56 10.80
N TRP A 103 -1.08 14.15 11.33
CA TRP A 103 -1.84 13.02 10.83
C TRP A 103 -2.27 13.18 9.37
N LEU A 104 -1.84 12.23 8.53
CA LEU A 104 -2.41 12.01 7.21
C LEU A 104 -3.88 11.63 7.38
N ARG A 105 -4.73 12.34 6.64
CA ARG A 105 -6.18 12.15 6.65
C ARG A 105 -6.74 12.36 5.26
N LYS A 106 -7.71 11.52 4.89
CA LYS A 106 -8.45 11.56 3.62
C LYS A 106 -9.84 10.97 3.84
N LYS A 107 -10.70 11.06 2.82
CA LYS A 107 -12.03 10.49 2.82
C LYS A 107 -12.01 9.14 2.12
N PHE A 108 -12.61 8.15 2.77
CA PHE A 108 -12.69 6.78 2.27
C PHE A 108 -14.11 6.25 2.30
N VAL A 109 -14.37 5.29 1.43
CA VAL A 109 -15.59 4.50 1.39
C VAL A 109 -15.23 3.10 0.89
N ALA A 110 -15.97 2.09 1.34
CA ALA A 110 -15.91 0.76 0.73
C ALA A 110 -17.32 0.23 0.49
N VAL A 111 -17.46 -0.58 -0.55
CA VAL A 111 -18.69 -1.27 -0.90
C VAL A 111 -18.35 -2.70 -1.33
N ARG A 112 -19.22 -3.65 -0.99
CA ARG A 112 -19.08 -5.04 -1.46
C ARG A 112 -19.40 -5.09 -2.95
N ALA A 113 -18.53 -5.73 -3.72
CA ALA A 113 -18.71 -5.90 -5.15
C ALA A 113 -17.94 -7.13 -5.65
N TYR A 114 -18.47 -7.77 -6.68
CA TYR A 114 -17.75 -8.80 -7.43
C TYR A 114 -16.82 -8.12 -8.43
N ARG A 115 -15.54 -8.50 -8.47
CA ARG A 115 -14.71 -8.16 -9.64
C ARG A 115 -15.18 -8.99 -10.83
N THR A 116 -15.00 -8.45 -12.04
CA THR A 116 -15.52 -9.08 -13.26
C THR A 116 -14.48 -9.14 -14.36
N LEU A 117 -14.51 -10.22 -15.15
CA LEU A 117 -13.71 -10.38 -16.36
C LEU A 117 -14.59 -10.91 -17.48
N GLY A 118 -14.61 -10.24 -18.63
CA GLY A 118 -15.45 -10.66 -19.77
C GLY A 118 -16.94 -10.79 -19.42
N GLY A 119 -17.44 -9.99 -18.46
CA GLY A 119 -18.82 -10.04 -17.98
C GLY A 119 -19.12 -11.15 -16.97
N ARG A 120 -18.16 -12.05 -16.69
CA ARG A 120 -18.30 -13.09 -15.66
C ARG A 120 -17.98 -12.53 -14.29
N ARG A 121 -18.74 -12.98 -13.28
CA ARG A 121 -18.47 -12.70 -11.87
C ARG A 121 -17.34 -13.62 -11.42
N LEU A 122 -16.35 -13.03 -10.77
CA LEU A 122 -15.23 -13.76 -10.19
C LEU A 122 -15.35 -13.63 -8.66
N THR A 123 -14.40 -12.97 -8.03
CA THR A 123 -14.32 -12.90 -6.57
C THR A 123 -15.12 -11.74 -5.99
N LEU A 124 -15.88 -12.03 -4.93
CA LEU A 124 -16.56 -11.05 -4.11
C LEU A 124 -15.57 -10.41 -3.13
N GLY A 125 -15.49 -9.09 -3.15
CA GLY A 125 -14.57 -8.34 -2.30
C GLY A 125 -15.06 -6.95 -1.95
N TRP A 126 -14.13 -6.14 -1.46
CA TRP A 126 -14.30 -4.73 -1.17
C TRP A 126 -13.75 -3.88 -2.30
N LEU A 127 -14.60 -3.10 -2.95
CA LEU A 127 -14.16 -1.96 -3.74
C LEU A 127 -14.03 -0.75 -2.82
N ILE A 128 -12.82 -0.18 -2.75
CA ILE A 128 -12.47 0.90 -1.85
C ILE A 128 -12.19 2.16 -2.68
N GLY A 129 -12.79 3.27 -2.26
CA GLY A 129 -12.57 4.60 -2.83
C GLY A 129 -11.84 5.50 -1.86
N GLU A 130 -10.84 6.23 -2.36
CA GLU A 130 -10.11 7.27 -1.65
C GLU A 130 -10.26 8.58 -2.41
N ARG A 131 -10.50 9.68 -1.69
CA ARG A 131 -10.47 11.03 -2.25
C ARG A 131 -9.91 12.04 -1.25
N PRO A 132 -9.33 13.16 -1.72
CA PRO A 132 -8.95 14.24 -0.84
C PRO A 132 -10.16 14.79 -0.05
N SER A 133 -9.90 15.32 1.13
CA SER A 133 -10.89 16.13 1.83
C SER A 133 -11.13 17.45 1.10
N ARG A 134 -12.22 18.16 1.43
CA ARG A 134 -12.59 19.45 0.82
C ARG A 134 -11.49 20.54 0.88
N SER A 135 -10.56 20.41 1.82
CA SER A 135 -9.44 21.33 2.06
C SER A 135 -8.10 20.80 1.51
N GLN A 136 -8.12 19.75 0.68
CA GLN A 136 -6.94 19.09 0.15
C GLN A 136 -7.11 18.94 -1.36
N GLU A 137 -6.01 19.05 -2.08
CA GLU A 137 -5.92 18.71 -3.49
C GLU A 137 -5.49 17.25 -3.66
N GLY A 138 -5.81 16.67 -4.81
CA GLY A 138 -5.33 15.35 -5.20
C GLY A 138 -6.36 14.50 -5.92
N ASP A 139 -5.87 13.39 -6.46
CA ASP A 139 -6.69 12.49 -7.26
C ASP A 139 -7.46 11.48 -6.42
N TRP A 140 -8.47 10.90 -7.07
CA TRP A 140 -9.18 9.76 -6.53
C TRP A 140 -8.31 8.53 -6.72
N LYS A 141 -8.25 7.68 -5.70
CA LYS A 141 -7.60 6.37 -5.79
C LYS A 141 -8.62 5.28 -5.49
N PHE A 142 -8.36 4.12 -6.06
CA PHE A 142 -9.27 3.00 -6.00
C PHE A 142 -8.49 1.73 -5.74
N TYR A 143 -9.05 0.89 -4.88
CA TYR A 143 -8.43 -0.35 -4.47
C TYR A 143 -9.47 -1.46 -4.48
N PHE A 144 -9.03 -2.69 -4.66
CA PHE A 144 -9.85 -3.88 -4.50
C PHE A 144 -9.21 -4.84 -3.51
N SER A 145 -10.03 -5.56 -2.76
CA SER A 145 -9.58 -6.46 -1.70
C SER A 145 -10.51 -7.65 -1.56
N ASN A 146 -9.98 -8.85 -1.36
CA ASN A 146 -10.74 -10.07 -1.06
C ASN A 146 -10.99 -10.28 0.45
N PHE A 147 -10.72 -9.28 1.29
CA PHE A 147 -10.94 -9.40 2.74
C PHE A 147 -12.40 -9.78 3.09
N PRO A 148 -12.61 -10.47 4.23
CA PRO A 148 -13.95 -10.86 4.71
C PRO A 148 -14.92 -9.69 4.91
N GLU A 149 -16.22 -9.98 5.01
CA GLU A 149 -17.29 -8.97 5.13
C GLU A 149 -17.27 -8.20 6.47
N ASP A 150 -16.66 -8.74 7.51
CA ASP A 150 -16.48 -8.06 8.80
C ASP A 150 -15.23 -7.15 8.84
N ALA A 151 -14.44 -7.11 7.76
CA ALA A 151 -13.25 -6.27 7.69
C ALA A 151 -13.58 -4.78 7.87
N ALA A 152 -12.93 -4.16 8.85
CA ALA A 152 -13.10 -2.73 9.12
C ALA A 152 -12.49 -1.89 7.97
N LEU A 153 -13.18 -0.82 7.59
CA LEU A 153 -12.67 0.12 6.58
C LEU A 153 -11.30 0.69 6.96
N GLN A 154 -11.06 0.91 8.26
CA GLN A 154 -9.78 1.38 8.80
C GLN A 154 -8.66 0.40 8.49
N ASP A 155 -8.87 -0.90 8.70
CA ASP A 155 -7.89 -1.95 8.45
C ASP A 155 -7.54 -2.02 6.95
N LEU A 156 -8.56 -2.00 6.08
CA LEU A 156 -8.35 -1.99 4.63
C LEU A 156 -7.52 -0.78 4.18
N VAL A 157 -7.81 0.40 4.75
CA VAL A 157 -7.09 1.64 4.43
C VAL A 157 -5.66 1.62 4.98
N GLU A 158 -5.45 1.09 6.18
CA GLU A 158 -4.11 0.94 6.74
C GLU A 158 -3.25 0.04 5.85
N ILE A 159 -3.76 -1.14 5.50
CA ILE A 159 -3.08 -2.10 4.62
C ILE A 159 -2.78 -1.46 3.25
N ALA A 160 -3.78 -0.86 2.59
CA ALA A 160 -3.58 -0.18 1.30
C ALA A 160 -2.43 0.84 1.31
N HIS A 161 -2.24 1.53 2.44
CA HIS A 161 -1.20 2.55 2.59
C HIS A 161 0.14 2.01 3.05
N ARG A 162 0.26 0.71 3.40
CA ARG A 162 1.56 0.07 3.68
C ARG A 162 2.42 -0.07 2.43
N ARG A 163 1.85 0.02 1.22
CA ARG A 163 2.59 0.07 -0.05
C ARG A 163 3.67 1.16 -0.07
N TRP A 164 3.49 2.25 0.67
CA TRP A 164 4.52 3.30 0.80
C TRP A 164 5.86 2.77 1.33
N LEU A 165 5.87 1.68 2.10
CA LEU A 165 7.09 1.04 2.58
C LEU A 165 7.98 0.58 1.41
N ILE A 166 7.39 0.11 0.31
CA ILE A 166 8.12 -0.32 -0.90
C ILE A 166 8.81 0.88 -1.57
N GLU A 167 8.07 1.98 -1.75
CA GLU A 167 8.63 3.23 -2.33
C GLU A 167 9.79 3.73 -1.47
N ARG A 168 9.63 3.63 -0.15
CA ARG A 168 10.67 4.03 0.77
C ARG A 168 11.87 3.10 0.77
N PHE A 169 11.65 1.78 0.74
CA PHE A 169 12.73 0.81 0.57
C PHE A 169 13.57 1.12 -0.67
N HIS A 170 12.92 1.42 -1.81
CA HIS A 170 13.64 1.81 -3.02
C HIS A 170 14.45 3.11 -2.84
N GLN A 171 13.87 4.13 -2.21
CA GLN A 171 14.55 5.40 -1.99
C GLN A 171 15.75 5.24 -1.04
N ASP A 172 15.56 4.58 0.09
CA ASP A 172 16.59 4.41 1.11
C ASP A 172 17.69 3.47 0.61
N SER A 173 17.34 2.39 -0.10
CA SER A 173 18.34 1.44 -0.63
C SER A 173 19.23 2.05 -1.71
N LYS A 174 18.68 2.93 -2.56
CA LYS A 174 19.49 3.68 -3.53
C LYS A 174 20.40 4.68 -2.83
N ASN A 175 19.81 5.59 -2.06
CA ASN A 175 20.58 6.73 -1.52
C ASN A 175 21.57 6.35 -0.41
N LEU A 176 21.29 5.30 0.37
CA LEU A 176 22.06 4.98 1.58
C LEU A 176 22.87 3.68 1.46
N LEU A 177 22.41 2.73 0.65
CA LEU A 177 22.96 1.38 0.60
C LEU A 177 23.59 1.03 -0.75
N GLY A 178 23.55 1.95 -1.72
CA GLY A 178 24.18 1.79 -3.01
C GLY A 178 23.51 0.76 -3.91
N TRP A 179 22.18 0.64 -3.85
CA TRP A 179 21.42 -0.23 -4.76
C TRP A 179 21.73 0.04 -6.24
N ASP A 180 21.92 1.30 -6.59
CA ASP A 180 22.26 1.79 -7.93
C ASP A 180 23.77 2.06 -8.15
N ASP A 181 24.61 1.77 -7.16
CA ASP A 181 26.08 1.93 -7.26
C ASP A 181 26.78 0.69 -7.89
N TYR A 182 26.05 -0.39 -8.18
CA TYR A 182 26.63 -1.59 -8.77
C TYR A 182 27.06 -1.36 -10.23
N GLN A 183 28.37 -1.34 -10.47
CA GLN A 183 28.96 -1.12 -11.81
C GLN A 183 29.38 -2.41 -12.55
N GLY A 184 29.22 -3.58 -11.90
CA GLY A 184 29.58 -4.86 -12.50
C GLY A 184 28.59 -5.33 -13.58
N ARG A 185 28.97 -6.36 -14.33
CA ARG A 185 28.14 -6.94 -15.41
C ARG A 185 27.86 -8.43 -15.25
N LEU A 186 28.30 -9.02 -14.15
CA LEU A 186 28.19 -10.45 -13.90
C LEU A 186 26.94 -10.75 -13.08
N TRP A 187 26.14 -11.71 -13.52
CA TRP A 187 24.94 -12.20 -12.84
C TRP A 187 25.17 -12.46 -11.36
N LYS A 188 26.18 -13.28 -11.04
CA LYS A 188 26.54 -13.61 -9.65
C LYS A 188 26.99 -12.39 -8.86
N GLY A 189 27.68 -11.44 -9.50
CA GLY A 189 28.13 -10.21 -8.85
C GLY A 189 26.95 -9.32 -8.46
N PHE A 190 25.99 -9.14 -9.36
CA PHE A 190 24.77 -8.38 -9.09
C PHE A 190 23.97 -9.00 -7.96
N HIS A 191 23.75 -10.32 -7.96
CA HIS A 191 22.97 -10.99 -6.92
C HIS A 191 23.64 -10.91 -5.54
N ARG A 192 24.97 -11.06 -5.47
CA ARG A 192 25.71 -10.86 -4.21
C ARG A 192 25.57 -9.44 -3.69
N HIS A 193 25.68 -8.44 -4.56
CA HIS A 193 25.46 -7.04 -4.20
C HIS A 193 24.04 -6.81 -3.68
N ALA A 194 23.03 -7.24 -4.43
CA ALA A 194 21.62 -7.11 -4.06
C ALA A 194 21.32 -7.76 -2.70
N ILE A 195 21.84 -8.96 -2.43
CA ILE A 195 21.70 -9.64 -1.13
C ILE A 195 22.33 -8.80 -0.01
N LEU A 196 23.54 -8.26 -0.21
CA LEU A 196 24.19 -7.41 0.80
C LEU A 196 23.40 -6.14 1.09
N VAL A 197 22.82 -5.50 0.06
CA VAL A 197 21.95 -4.34 0.24
C VAL A 197 20.70 -4.72 1.04
N MET A 198 20.02 -5.81 0.67
CA MET A 198 18.82 -6.29 1.37
C MET A 198 19.09 -6.67 2.83
N LEU A 199 20.22 -7.34 3.10
CA LEU A 199 20.64 -7.68 4.47
C LEU A 199 20.96 -6.44 5.29
N SER A 200 21.68 -5.48 4.70
CA SER A 200 22.01 -4.21 5.36
C SER A 200 20.75 -3.41 5.68
N TYR A 201 19.81 -3.34 4.73
CA TYR A 201 18.51 -2.69 4.94
C TYR A 201 17.74 -3.35 6.08
N SER A 202 17.62 -4.69 6.05
CA SER A 202 16.93 -5.47 7.08
C SER A 202 17.53 -5.25 8.46
N PHE A 203 18.86 -5.19 8.55
CA PHE A 203 19.58 -4.90 9.79
C PHE A 203 19.27 -3.50 10.31
N LEU A 204 19.28 -2.47 9.46
CA LEU A 204 18.95 -1.09 9.87
C LEU A 204 17.51 -0.96 10.34
N VAL A 205 16.56 -1.59 9.63
CA VAL A 205 15.15 -1.64 10.05
C VAL A 205 15.01 -2.34 11.39
N TRP A 206 15.71 -3.45 11.59
CA TRP A 206 15.73 -4.17 12.87
C TRP A 206 16.34 -3.33 14.01
N GLN A 207 17.45 -2.63 13.76
CA GLN A 207 18.08 -1.74 14.76
C GLN A 207 17.14 -0.62 15.17
N GLU A 208 16.46 0.02 14.22
CA GLU A 208 15.47 1.05 14.52
C GLU A 208 14.33 0.48 15.35
N TRP A 209 13.75 -0.66 14.92
CA TRP A 209 12.69 -1.34 15.66
C TRP A 209 13.14 -1.68 17.09
N HIS A 210 14.33 -2.23 17.27
CA HIS A 210 14.88 -2.58 18.58
C HIS A 210 15.09 -1.34 19.46
N HIS A 211 15.64 -0.26 18.89
CA HIS A 211 15.78 1.02 19.59
C HIS A 211 14.44 1.57 20.09
N TRP A 212 13.38 1.43 19.30
CA TRP A 212 12.04 1.88 19.70
C TRP A 212 11.42 1.05 20.83
N HIS A 213 11.62 -0.27 20.82
CA HIS A 213 11.00 -1.17 21.78
C HIS A 213 11.79 -1.29 23.09
N CYS A 214 13.12 -1.13 23.04
CA CYS A 214 14.00 -1.33 24.19
C CYS A 214 14.43 -0.02 24.89
N THR A 215 14.17 1.16 24.30
CA THR A 215 14.49 2.44 24.96
C THR A 215 13.24 3.03 25.62
N PRO A 216 13.25 3.33 26.93
CA PRO A 216 12.15 4.00 27.60
C PRO A 216 11.78 5.32 26.90
N ARG A 217 10.48 5.58 26.74
CA ARG A 217 10.00 6.85 26.15
C ARG A 217 10.38 8.03 27.05
N GLY A 218 11.42 8.77 26.67
CA GLY A 218 11.62 10.14 27.14
C GLY A 218 10.51 11.06 26.62
N ARG A 219 10.00 11.98 27.46
CA ARG A 219 9.05 13.01 27.02
C ARG A 219 9.70 13.86 25.92
N GLY A 220 9.10 13.90 24.73
CA GLY A 220 9.48 14.83 23.66
C GLY A 220 10.36 14.28 22.52
N ARG A 221 10.58 12.97 22.40
CA ARG A 221 11.33 12.42 21.25
C ARG A 221 10.52 12.64 19.94
N PRO A 222 11.06 13.34 18.93
CA PRO A 222 10.38 13.48 17.65
C PRO A 222 10.22 12.10 16.99
N ARG A 223 9.08 11.91 16.33
CA ARG A 223 8.78 10.66 15.61
C ARG A 223 9.73 10.52 14.42
N SER A 224 10.42 9.37 14.31
CA SER A 224 11.17 9.05 13.10
C SER A 224 10.25 8.52 12.01
N THR A 225 10.83 8.40 10.84
CA THR A 225 10.20 8.27 9.54
C THR A 225 9.41 6.95 9.36
N PHE A 226 9.54 5.93 10.23
CA PHE A 226 8.81 4.65 10.16
C PHE A 226 7.97 4.34 11.44
N SER A 227 6.65 4.55 11.41
CA SER A 227 5.75 4.03 12.47
C SER A 227 4.33 3.69 11.96
N PRO A 228 3.89 2.44 12.15
CA PRO A 228 2.54 2.03 12.61
C PRO A 228 2.64 1.10 13.85
N SER A 229 1.67 0.83 14.75
CA SER A 229 0.30 1.30 15.07
C SER A 229 0.01 0.91 16.54
N ALA A 230 -0.93 1.57 17.23
CA ALA A 230 -1.74 0.93 18.29
C ALA A 230 -3.01 1.75 18.60
N GLY A 231 -4.16 1.07 18.45
CA GLY A 231 -5.47 1.55 18.86
C GLY A 231 -6.47 0.38 18.93
N GLN A 232 -6.18 -0.64 19.73
CA GLN A 232 -7.18 -1.39 20.51
C GLN A 232 -7.10 -0.80 21.94
N GLU A 233 -8.15 -0.51 22.70
CA GLU A 233 -9.49 -1.09 22.77
C GLU A 233 -10.57 -0.03 23.10
N ALA A 234 -11.82 -0.47 22.99
CA ALA A 234 -13.01 0.21 23.44
C ALA A 234 -13.03 0.47 24.96
N SER A 235 -13.53 1.65 25.36
CA SER A 235 -14.28 1.81 26.60
C SER A 235 -15.33 2.92 26.45
N VAL A 236 -16.58 2.51 26.65
CA VAL A 236 -17.78 3.35 26.77
C VAL A 236 -17.73 4.13 28.10
N ILE A 237 -18.59 5.16 28.22
CA ILE A 237 -18.91 6.01 29.39
C ILE A 237 -17.92 7.20 29.57
N GLY A 238 -18.28 8.48 29.63
CA GLY A 238 -19.55 9.21 29.63
C GLY A 238 -19.29 10.70 29.94
N PHE A 239 -20.27 11.53 29.59
CA PHE A 239 -20.54 12.91 30.05
C PHE A 239 -19.89 14.16 29.43
N CYS A 240 -20.82 15.06 29.08
CA CYS A 240 -20.77 16.46 28.66
C CYS A 240 -19.64 17.33 29.21
N SER A 241 -19.12 18.25 28.39
CA SER A 241 -19.58 19.65 28.31
C SER A 241 -18.70 20.47 27.35
N SER A 242 -19.31 21.25 26.45
CA SER A 242 -18.68 22.43 25.84
C SER A 242 -18.78 23.61 26.83
N PRO A 243 -17.96 24.69 26.77
CA PRO A 243 -18.16 25.69 25.70
C PRO A 243 -16.95 26.55 25.27
N SER A 244 -17.06 27.01 24.01
CA SER A 244 -16.86 28.40 23.53
C SER A 244 -15.49 28.96 23.11
N ARG A 245 -15.52 29.52 21.88
CA ARG A 245 -14.97 30.83 21.37
C ARG A 245 -13.45 31.02 21.45
N ARG A 246 -12.74 31.66 20.51
CA ARG A 246 -13.03 32.68 19.48
C ARG A 246 -11.76 32.83 18.58
N ARG A 247 -11.94 33.20 17.30
CA ARG A 247 -11.17 34.17 16.44
C ARG A 247 -9.62 34.08 16.41
N SER A 248 -8.86 34.39 15.35
CA SER A 248 -9.04 35.05 14.04
C SER A 248 -7.65 35.21 13.39
N MET A 249 -7.56 35.18 12.04
CA MET A 249 -6.53 35.77 11.14
C MET A 249 -5.07 35.31 11.29
N GLY A 250 -4.25 35.20 10.23
CA GLY A 250 -4.38 35.51 8.81
C GLY A 250 -3.01 35.37 8.12
N ASN A 251 -3.03 35.28 6.78
CA ASN A 251 -1.94 35.47 5.79
C ASN A 251 -0.65 34.64 5.93
N GLY A 252 0.04 34.17 4.88
CA GLY A 252 -0.02 34.41 3.44
C GLY A 252 1.34 33.95 2.85
N TYR A 253 1.40 33.84 1.51
CA TYR A 253 2.55 33.51 0.64
C TYR A 253 2.98 32.03 0.53
N SER A 254 3.46 31.50 -0.60
CA SER A 254 3.26 31.64 -2.06
C SER A 254 4.48 30.97 -2.72
N ARG A 255 4.24 30.21 -3.81
CA ARG A 255 5.22 29.77 -4.84
C ARG A 255 6.29 28.75 -4.42
N ALA A 256 6.83 27.89 -5.28
CA ALA A 256 6.54 27.41 -6.65
C ALA A 256 7.47 26.21 -6.93
N ASN A 257 7.06 25.32 -7.86
CA ASN A 257 7.84 24.45 -8.78
C ASN A 257 8.99 23.58 -8.19
N SER A 258 9.27 22.36 -8.65
CA SER A 258 9.49 21.90 -10.02
C SER A 258 9.41 20.38 -10.09
N GLN A 259 8.98 19.90 -11.25
CA GLN A 259 9.04 18.51 -11.70
C GLN A 259 10.46 18.12 -12.13
N GLU A 260 10.80 16.85 -11.91
CA GLU A 260 11.76 15.96 -12.60
C GLU A 260 11.84 14.72 -11.68
N GLY A 261 11.87 13.46 -12.10
CA GLY A 261 12.07 12.78 -13.37
C GLY A 261 12.08 11.29 -13.02
N GLU A 262 11.26 10.51 -13.72
CA GLU A 262 10.82 9.17 -13.34
C GLU A 262 11.87 8.11 -13.76
N ALA A 263 12.42 7.36 -12.79
CA ALA A 263 13.36 6.27 -13.04
C ALA A 263 12.70 4.91 -12.82
N ILE A 264 12.68 4.12 -13.90
CA ILE A 264 12.21 2.76 -14.07
C ILE A 264 12.67 1.86 -12.89
N SER A 265 11.71 1.25 -12.17
CA SER A 265 11.97 0.33 -11.05
C SER A 265 11.33 -1.03 -11.31
N ALA A 266 12.14 -2.09 -11.13
CA ALA A 266 11.70 -3.48 -11.13
C ALA A 266 10.83 -3.75 -9.91
N PRO A 267 9.71 -4.48 -10.03
CA PRO A 267 8.79 -4.62 -8.93
C PRO A 267 9.23 -5.73 -7.97
N LEU A 268 9.51 -5.37 -6.73
CA LEU A 268 9.48 -6.28 -5.59
C LEU A 268 8.07 -6.25 -5.01
N ALA A 269 7.34 -7.37 -5.13
CA ALA A 269 6.17 -7.61 -4.32
C ALA A 269 6.68 -8.05 -2.93
N GLU A 270 6.70 -7.13 -1.98
CA GLU A 270 7.10 -7.44 -0.61
C GLU A 270 5.85 -7.70 0.24
N VAL A 271 5.89 -8.85 0.88
CA VAL A 271 4.83 -9.46 1.65
C VAL A 271 4.82 -8.83 3.05
N THR A 272 3.79 -8.03 3.37
CA THR A 272 3.78 -7.19 4.58
C THR A 272 3.35 -7.93 5.85
N LYS A 273 4.18 -7.84 6.91
CA LYS A 273 3.88 -8.23 8.30
C LYS A 273 2.91 -7.28 8.99
#